data_AF-A0A939HKU6-F1
#
_entry.id   AF-A0A939HKU6-F1
#
_cell.length_a   1.000
_cell.length_b   1.000
_cell.length_c   1.000
_cell.angle_alpha   90.00
_cell.angle_beta   90.00
_cell.angle_gamma   90.00
#
_symmetry.space_group_name_H-M   'P 1'
#
loop_
_entity.id
_entity.type
_entity.pdbx_description
1 polymer ?
#
loop_
_entity_poly.entity_id
_entity_poly.type
_entity_poly.pdbx_seq_one_letter_code
_entity_poly.pdbx_strand_id
1 'polypeptide(L)'
;MDQITSRFVVIGSVLFSLVAILWGAWEVNHMDNESYAAGYESQMSQKILPYYKIGSSGNFSNISNATAINGGLIPQAMLNGDGTTISGPWGGSRVTITSTSGGTGYQSAWTGVEAKDCATFARSQTPNGGIEVNGTFISVTSTGTDNGSAIANACAGNSGGTATVTFVYTT
;
A
#
# COMPACT_ATOMS: atom_id res chain seq x y z
N MET A 1 -45.25 26.50 14.70
CA MET A 1 -45.63 25.09 14.43
C MET A 1 -44.99 24.68 13.09
N ASP A 2 -43.69 24.85 12.87
CA ASP A 2 -42.51 24.23 13.50
C ASP A 2 -42.27 22.77 13.12
N GLN A 3 -41.48 22.64 12.06
CA GLN A 3 -40.41 21.66 11.83
C GLN A 3 -40.53 20.30 12.54
N ILE A 4 -41.26 19.39 11.91
CA ILE A 4 -41.22 17.94 12.22
C ILE A 4 -40.15 17.20 11.38
N THR A 5 -39.43 17.87 10.48
CA THR A 5 -38.50 17.24 9.54
C THR A 5 -37.01 17.32 9.91
N SER A 6 -36.65 17.76 11.11
CA SER A 6 -35.23 17.96 11.48
C SER A 6 -34.84 17.30 12.80
N ARG A 7 -35.16 16.01 12.97
CA ARG A 7 -34.60 15.19 14.07
C ARG A 7 -34.08 13.81 13.67
N PHE A 8 -34.35 13.36 12.44
CA PHE A 8 -33.78 12.10 11.94
C PHE A 8 -32.33 12.20 11.46
N VAL A 9 -31.81 13.41 11.19
CA VAL A 9 -30.42 13.60 10.74
C VAL A 9 -29.42 13.61 11.91
N VAL A 10 -29.85 13.96 13.12
CA VAL A 10 -28.93 14.09 14.28
C VAL A 10 -28.64 12.75 14.95
N ILE A 11 -29.50 11.74 14.75
CA ILE A 11 -29.29 10.39 15.32
C ILE A 11 -28.40 9.51 14.41
N GLY A 12 -28.35 9.82 13.10
CA GLY A 12 -27.50 9.09 12.14
C GLY A 12 -26.01 9.44 12.22
N SER A 13 -25.63 10.59 12.78
CA SER A 13 -24.25 11.07 12.80
C SER A 13 -23.44 10.62 14.02
N VAL A 14 -24.10 10.21 15.12
CA VAL A 14 -23.40 9.76 16.34
C VAL A 14 -22.94 8.30 16.24
N LEU A 15 -23.60 7.47 15.41
CA LEU A 15 -23.19 6.07 15.21
C LEU A 15 -21.96 5.92 14.31
N PHE A 16 -21.66 6.87 13.44
CA PHE A 16 -20.41 6.87 12.66
C PHE A 16 -19.19 7.33 13.46
N SER A 17 -19.37 8.08 14.55
CA SER A 17 -18.26 8.49 15.42
C SER A 17 -17.82 7.38 16.38
N LEU A 18 -18.72 6.45 16.74
CA LEU A 18 -18.44 5.38 17.69
C LEU A 18 -17.72 4.17 17.08
N VAL A 19 -17.82 3.95 15.76
CA VAL A 19 -16.99 2.94 15.07
C VAL A 19 -15.54 3.41 14.90
N ALA A 20 -15.31 4.73 14.83
CA ALA A 20 -13.96 5.29 14.71
C ALA A 20 -13.17 5.30 16.03
N ILE A 21 -13.84 5.22 17.19
CA ILE A 21 -13.18 5.39 18.51
C ILE A 21 -12.98 4.05 19.25
N LEU A 22 -13.64 2.96 18.85
CA LEU A 22 -13.40 1.63 19.45
C LEU A 22 -12.12 0.92 18.94
N TRP A 23 -11.39 1.49 17.99
CA TRP A 23 -10.06 1.01 17.57
C TRP A 23 -8.90 1.83 18.17
N GLY A 24 -9.13 3.07 18.61
CA GLY A 24 -8.06 3.99 19.05
C GLY A 24 -7.41 3.72 20.41
N ALA A 25 -7.77 2.64 21.11
CA ALA A 25 -7.22 2.33 22.45
C ALA A 25 -6.39 1.04 22.52
N TRP A 26 -6.21 0.33 21.39
CA TRP A 26 -5.32 -0.85 21.29
C TRP A 26 -4.12 -0.60 20.35
N GLU A 27 -3.88 0.66 19.99
CA GLU A 27 -3.01 1.08 18.88
C GLU A 27 -1.56 1.41 19.27
N VAL A 28 -1.18 1.44 20.55
CA VAL A 28 0.19 1.92 20.91
C VAL A 28 1.30 0.88 20.63
N ASN A 29 0.96 -0.39 20.39
CA ASN A 29 1.93 -1.46 20.05
C ASN A 29 1.68 -2.12 18.66
N HIS A 30 0.69 -1.65 17.90
CA HIS A 30 0.35 -2.18 16.56
C HIS A 30 0.68 -1.18 15.43
N MET A 31 0.98 0.07 15.76
CA MET A 31 1.32 1.14 14.82
C MET A 31 2.67 0.99 14.09
N ASP A 32 3.49 -0.02 14.42
CA ASP A 32 4.87 -0.08 13.94
C ASP A 32 4.98 -0.59 12.50
N ASN A 33 4.56 -1.83 12.22
CA ASN A 33 4.88 -2.48 10.95
C ASN A 33 4.20 -1.84 9.74
N GLU A 34 2.93 -1.45 9.86
CA GLU A 34 2.21 -0.74 8.81
C GLU A 34 2.85 0.61 8.48
N SER A 35 3.19 1.39 9.52
CA SER A 35 3.81 2.71 9.36
C SER A 35 5.21 2.60 8.78
N TYR A 36 6.00 1.63 9.22
CA TYR A 36 7.30 1.34 8.63
C TYR A 36 7.16 0.92 7.16
N ALA A 37 6.26 -0.01 6.84
CA ALA A 37 6.04 -0.46 5.48
C ALA A 37 5.59 0.68 4.57
N ALA A 38 4.63 1.51 5.02
CA ALA A 38 4.18 2.69 4.30
C ALA A 38 5.33 3.68 4.08
N GLY A 39 6.11 3.97 5.12
CA GLY A 39 7.28 4.85 5.03
C GLY A 39 8.36 4.30 4.08
N TYR A 40 8.57 2.99 4.07
CA TYR A 40 9.49 2.33 3.16
C TYR A 40 9.02 2.38 1.71
N GLU A 41 7.74 2.09 1.45
CA GLU A 41 7.16 2.18 0.10
C GLU A 41 7.19 3.61 -0.44
N SER A 42 6.88 4.60 0.40
CA SER A 42 7.00 6.01 0.02
C SER A 42 8.45 6.40 -0.28
N GLN A 43 9.43 5.94 0.50
CA GLN A 43 10.85 6.20 0.22
C GLN A 43 11.32 5.51 -1.06
N MET A 44 10.91 4.26 -1.29
CA MET A 44 11.25 3.51 -2.50
C MET A 44 10.67 4.22 -3.73
N SER A 45 9.39 4.58 -3.72
CA SER A 45 8.78 5.28 -4.86
C SER A 45 9.41 6.65 -5.13
N GLN A 46 9.75 7.41 -4.09
CA GLN A 46 10.46 8.69 -4.22
C GLN A 46 11.89 8.56 -4.76
N LYS A 47 12.52 7.39 -4.65
CA LYS A 47 13.87 7.14 -5.18
C LYS A 47 13.84 6.47 -6.55
N ILE A 48 13.03 5.43 -6.72
CA ILE A 48 12.94 4.62 -7.94
C ILE A 48 12.37 5.43 -9.10
N LEU A 49 11.27 6.14 -8.89
CA LEU A 49 10.62 6.92 -9.96
C LEU A 49 11.58 7.92 -10.60
N PRO A 50 12.22 8.86 -9.87
CA PRO A 50 13.12 9.81 -10.49
C PRO A 50 14.40 9.17 -11.04
N TYR A 51 14.88 8.06 -10.47
CA TYR A 51 16.08 7.38 -10.96
C TYR A 51 15.90 6.79 -12.37
N TYR A 52 14.73 6.21 -12.64
CA TYR A 52 14.43 5.56 -13.93
C TYR A 52 13.67 6.46 -14.91
N LYS A 53 13.29 7.68 -14.50
CA LYS A 53 12.63 8.66 -15.35
C LYS A 53 13.67 9.46 -16.13
N ILE A 54 13.60 9.39 -17.46
CA ILE A 54 14.45 10.16 -18.38
C ILE A 54 13.53 11.17 -19.11
N GLY A 55 13.44 12.38 -18.59
CA GLY A 55 12.54 13.41 -19.12
C GLY A 55 11.07 13.11 -18.80
N SER A 56 10.19 13.13 -19.82
CA SER A 56 8.76 12.85 -19.66
C SER A 56 8.40 11.36 -19.64
N SER A 57 9.35 10.47 -19.94
CA SER A 57 9.12 9.02 -20.03
C SER A 57 10.09 8.26 -19.12
N GLY A 58 9.62 7.19 -18.48
CA GLY A 58 10.48 6.27 -17.74
C GLY A 58 10.82 5.02 -18.54
N ASN A 59 11.99 4.44 -18.28
CA ASN A 59 12.34 3.10 -18.75
C ASN A 59 12.76 2.24 -17.57
N PHE A 60 11.88 1.34 -17.16
CA PHE A 60 12.06 0.45 -16.02
C PHE A 60 12.40 -0.97 -16.45
N SER A 61 12.71 -1.22 -17.73
CA SER A 61 12.84 -2.58 -18.29
C SER A 61 13.89 -3.45 -17.59
N ASN A 62 14.88 -2.85 -16.94
CA ASN A 62 15.95 -3.52 -16.20
C ASN A 62 15.80 -3.42 -14.67
N ILE A 63 14.67 -2.92 -14.17
CA ILE A 63 14.45 -2.84 -12.73
C ILE A 63 14.23 -4.24 -12.14
N SER A 64 14.93 -4.51 -11.04
CA SER A 64 14.86 -5.72 -10.23
C SER A 64 15.29 -5.36 -8.81
N ASN A 65 15.11 -6.27 -7.86
CA ASN A 65 15.65 -6.10 -6.52
C ASN A 65 17.15 -5.81 -6.53
N ALA A 66 17.94 -6.60 -7.27
CA ALA A 66 19.39 -6.43 -7.32
C ALA A 66 19.80 -5.07 -7.87
N THR A 67 19.15 -4.59 -8.95
CA THR A 67 19.47 -3.27 -9.52
C THR A 67 19.01 -2.14 -8.60
N ALA A 68 17.88 -2.28 -7.90
CA ALA A 68 17.42 -1.29 -6.93
C ALA A 68 18.31 -1.23 -5.68
N ILE A 69 18.77 -2.37 -5.16
CA ILE A 69 19.70 -2.47 -4.03
C ILE A 69 21.06 -1.85 -4.40
N ASN A 70 21.64 -2.28 -5.52
CA ASN A 70 22.93 -1.77 -5.99
C ASN A 70 22.88 -0.27 -6.32
N GLY A 71 21.72 0.24 -6.76
CA GLY A 71 21.49 1.66 -6.99
C GLY A 71 21.26 2.50 -5.72
N GLY A 72 21.24 1.89 -4.52
CA GLY A 72 20.96 2.60 -3.27
C GLY A 72 19.52 3.13 -3.17
N LEU A 73 18.59 2.55 -3.93
CA LEU A 73 17.20 2.99 -4.04
C LEU A 73 16.33 2.41 -2.91
N ILE A 74 16.83 1.40 -2.20
CA ILE A 74 16.13 0.71 -1.12
C ILE A 74 16.55 1.29 0.24
N PRO A 75 15.62 1.57 1.18
CA PRO A 75 15.94 1.92 2.56
C PRO A 75 16.84 0.86 3.22
N GLN A 76 17.89 1.31 3.91
CA GLN A 76 18.89 0.40 4.50
C GLN A 76 18.29 -0.60 5.49
N ALA A 77 17.24 -0.20 6.22
CA ALA A 77 16.55 -1.06 7.18
C ALA A 77 15.82 -2.26 6.55
N MET A 78 15.61 -2.24 5.23
CA MET A 78 15.00 -3.36 4.49
C MET A 78 16.05 -4.32 3.90
N LEU A 79 17.33 -3.96 3.97
CA LEU A 79 18.42 -4.77 3.44
C LEU A 79 18.84 -5.79 4.48
N ASN A 80 19.08 -7.02 4.03
CA ASN A 80 19.64 -8.10 4.84
C ASN A 80 21.11 -8.42 4.49
N GLY A 81 21.71 -7.64 3.57
CA GLY A 81 23.11 -7.77 3.16
C GLY A 81 23.40 -8.81 2.07
N ASP A 82 22.39 -9.51 1.54
CA ASP A 82 22.60 -10.52 0.48
C ASP A 82 22.62 -9.93 -0.95
N GLY A 83 22.27 -8.65 -1.10
CA GLY A 83 22.29 -7.92 -2.38
C GLY A 83 21.13 -8.24 -3.33
N THR A 84 20.17 -9.08 -2.95
CA THR A 84 19.11 -9.58 -3.84
C THR A 84 17.71 -9.60 -3.21
N THR A 85 17.61 -9.63 -1.88
CA THR A 85 16.33 -9.66 -1.19
C THR A 85 16.08 -8.36 -0.44
N ILE A 86 14.80 -8.01 -0.39
CA ILE A 86 14.28 -6.84 0.30
C ILE A 86 13.28 -7.36 1.32
N SER A 87 13.54 -7.09 2.60
CA SER A 87 12.71 -7.56 3.70
C SER A 87 11.71 -6.48 4.10
N GLY A 88 10.46 -6.89 4.33
CA GLY A 88 9.46 -6.02 4.95
C GLY A 88 9.52 -6.09 6.49
N PRO A 89 8.70 -5.29 7.18
CA PRO A 89 8.69 -5.24 8.64
C PRO A 89 7.97 -6.41 9.31
N TRP A 90 7.12 -7.14 8.59
CA TRP A 90 6.45 -8.34 9.11
C TRP A 90 7.38 -9.56 9.07
N GLY A 91 7.16 -10.50 9.99
CA GLY A 91 7.92 -11.75 10.07
C GLY A 91 7.91 -12.53 8.74
N GLY A 92 9.07 -12.67 8.11
CA GLY A 92 9.20 -13.39 6.84
C GLY A 92 8.70 -12.63 5.60
N SER A 93 8.22 -11.40 5.74
CA SER A 93 7.76 -10.59 4.60
C SER A 93 8.88 -10.21 3.65
N ARG A 94 8.54 -10.08 2.36
CA ARG A 94 9.49 -9.77 1.29
C ARG A 94 8.87 -8.81 0.29
N VAL A 95 9.73 -7.96 -0.29
CA VAL A 95 9.37 -7.06 -1.38
C VAL A 95 10.06 -7.51 -2.67
N THR A 96 9.29 -7.57 -3.74
CA THR A 96 9.80 -7.84 -5.09
C THR A 96 9.48 -6.66 -5.98
N ILE A 97 10.52 -6.09 -6.59
CA ILE A 97 10.43 -4.97 -7.52
C ILE A 97 10.64 -5.52 -8.92
N THR A 98 9.71 -5.23 -9.82
CA THR A 98 9.79 -5.61 -11.24
C THR A 98 9.27 -4.51 -12.14
N SER A 99 9.65 -4.54 -13.40
CA SER A 99 9.04 -3.70 -14.43
C SER A 99 7.57 -4.06 -14.62
N THR A 100 6.74 -3.08 -14.93
CA THR A 100 5.41 -3.34 -15.53
C THR A 100 5.56 -3.79 -16.98
N SER A 101 4.49 -4.34 -17.55
CA SER A 101 4.44 -4.72 -18.96
C SER A 101 4.73 -3.51 -19.85
N GLY A 102 5.68 -3.65 -20.77
CA GLY A 102 6.09 -2.58 -21.68
C GLY A 102 7.17 -1.62 -21.16
N GLY A 103 7.67 -1.80 -19.93
CA GLY A 103 8.82 -1.03 -19.43
C GLY A 103 8.52 0.41 -19.01
N THR A 104 7.26 0.82 -19.04
CA THR A 104 6.80 2.20 -18.79
C THR A 104 6.56 2.50 -17.30
N GLY A 105 6.81 1.54 -16.43
CA GLY A 105 6.58 1.66 -15.01
C GLY A 105 7.21 0.49 -14.25
N TYR A 106 7.06 0.50 -12.93
CA TYR A 106 7.45 -0.61 -12.08
C TYR A 106 6.34 -0.95 -11.10
N GLN A 107 6.45 -2.12 -10.50
CA GLN A 107 5.58 -2.56 -9.44
C GLN A 107 6.40 -3.08 -8.26
N SER A 108 5.89 -2.87 -7.05
CA SER A 108 6.44 -3.35 -5.79
C SER A 108 5.45 -4.32 -5.16
N ALA A 109 5.76 -5.62 -5.22
CA ALA A 109 4.94 -6.68 -4.65
C ALA A 109 5.43 -7.02 -3.24
N TRP A 110 4.62 -6.70 -2.24
CA TRP A 110 4.84 -7.03 -0.84
C TRP A 110 4.12 -8.33 -0.50
N THR A 111 4.88 -9.34 -0.14
CA THR A 111 4.39 -10.65 0.31
C THR A 111 4.61 -10.79 1.80
N GLY A 112 3.78 -11.59 2.48
CA GLY A 112 3.93 -11.79 3.92
C GLY A 112 3.34 -10.63 4.75
N VAL A 113 2.47 -9.79 4.18
CA VAL A 113 1.78 -8.72 4.91
C VAL A 113 0.77 -9.37 5.85
N GLU A 114 0.80 -9.08 7.15
CA GLU A 114 -0.19 -9.66 8.07
C GLU A 114 -1.62 -9.30 7.65
N ALA A 115 -2.55 -10.26 7.69
CA ALA A 115 -3.92 -10.04 7.21
C ALA A 115 -4.63 -8.88 7.92
N LYS A 116 -4.36 -8.69 9.21
CA LYS A 116 -4.88 -7.55 9.99
C LYS A 116 -4.41 -6.19 9.46
N ASP A 117 -3.24 -6.15 8.85
CA ASP A 117 -2.55 -4.94 8.43
C ASP A 117 -2.74 -4.61 6.94
N CYS A 118 -3.19 -5.60 6.17
CA CYS A 118 -3.36 -5.54 4.71
C CYS A 118 -4.12 -4.29 4.26
N ALA A 119 -5.26 -4.01 4.89
CA ALA A 119 -6.16 -2.97 4.41
C ALA A 119 -5.63 -1.56 4.73
N THR A 120 -4.94 -1.40 5.86
CA THR A 120 -4.31 -0.12 6.23
C THR A 120 -3.10 0.12 5.36
N PHE A 121 -2.23 -0.87 5.20
CA PHE A 121 -1.03 -0.77 4.38
C PHE A 121 -1.36 -0.51 2.90
N ALA A 122 -2.30 -1.27 2.31
CA ALA A 122 -2.70 -1.07 0.91
C ALA A 122 -3.27 0.34 0.65
N ARG A 123 -3.94 0.95 1.64
CA ARG A 123 -4.45 2.33 1.52
C ARG A 123 -3.41 3.41 1.79
N SER A 124 -2.24 3.04 2.31
CA SER A 124 -1.21 4.02 2.68
C SER A 124 -0.59 4.74 1.48
N GLN A 125 -0.71 4.16 0.28
CA GLN A 125 -0.19 4.71 -0.95
C GLN A 125 -1.30 4.98 -1.96
N THR A 126 -1.05 5.93 -2.85
CA THR A 126 -1.89 6.22 -4.01
C THR A 126 -1.08 6.10 -5.30
N PRO A 127 -0.64 4.88 -5.66
CA PRO A 127 0.12 4.67 -6.86
C PRO A 127 -0.76 4.98 -8.09
N ASN A 128 -0.18 5.64 -9.09
CA ASN A 128 -0.92 6.12 -10.27
C ASN A 128 -1.32 5.00 -11.25
N GLY A 129 -0.71 3.82 -11.16
CA GLY A 129 -1.04 2.64 -11.96
C GLY A 129 -1.98 1.66 -11.26
N GLY A 130 -2.39 1.90 -10.01
CA GLY A 130 -3.30 1.05 -9.26
C GLY A 130 -2.65 0.19 -8.18
N ILE A 131 -3.49 -0.55 -7.44
CA ILE A 131 -3.08 -1.45 -6.35
C ILE A 131 -3.67 -2.83 -6.64
N GLU A 132 -2.89 -3.89 -6.46
CA GLU A 132 -3.38 -5.26 -6.51
C GLU A 132 -3.27 -5.90 -5.13
N VAL A 133 -4.36 -6.51 -4.65
CA VAL A 133 -4.41 -7.19 -3.35
C VAL A 133 -4.85 -8.62 -3.57
N ASN A 134 -4.01 -9.59 -3.20
CA ASN A 134 -4.28 -11.03 -3.37
C ASN A 134 -4.76 -11.40 -4.78
N GLY A 135 -4.18 -10.82 -5.83
CA GLY A 135 -4.59 -11.06 -7.22
C GLY A 135 -5.76 -10.22 -7.71
N THR A 136 -6.39 -9.41 -6.84
CA THR A 136 -7.49 -8.50 -7.21
C THR A 136 -6.93 -7.12 -7.52
N PHE A 137 -6.98 -6.72 -8.79
CA PHE A 137 -6.54 -5.40 -9.22
C PHE A 137 -7.60 -4.32 -8.96
N ILE A 138 -7.18 -3.22 -8.35
CA ILE A 138 -8.00 -2.08 -7.93
C ILE A 138 -7.43 -0.83 -8.59
N SER A 139 -8.17 -0.30 -9.55
CA SER A 139 -7.76 0.92 -10.26
C SER A 139 -7.94 2.13 -9.34
N VAL A 140 -6.82 2.76 -8.97
CA VAL A 140 -6.85 4.00 -8.17
C VAL A 140 -7.05 5.18 -9.11
N THR A 141 -8.28 5.43 -9.55
CA THR A 141 -8.62 6.67 -10.28
C THR A 141 -8.92 7.80 -9.30
N SER A 142 -8.66 9.05 -9.74
CA SER A 142 -8.81 10.29 -8.95
C SER A 142 -10.24 10.62 -8.50
N THR A 143 -11.23 9.78 -8.79
CA THR A 143 -12.65 9.94 -8.43
C THR A 143 -13.11 8.98 -7.32
N GLY A 144 -12.19 8.27 -6.66
CA GLY A 144 -12.48 7.05 -5.89
C GLY A 144 -13.13 7.23 -4.52
N THR A 145 -14.46 7.21 -4.47
CA THR A 145 -15.22 6.92 -3.24
C THR A 145 -15.24 5.41 -2.91
N ASP A 146 -14.87 4.54 -3.86
CA ASP A 146 -15.06 3.07 -3.75
C ASP A 146 -13.77 2.25 -3.52
N ASN A 147 -12.59 2.85 -3.64
CA ASN A 147 -11.30 2.14 -3.49
C ASN A 147 -11.13 1.56 -2.08
N GLY A 148 -11.64 2.27 -1.06
CA GLY A 148 -11.58 1.82 0.32
C GLY A 148 -12.31 0.49 0.52
N SER A 149 -13.53 0.37 0.03
CA SER A 149 -14.35 -0.84 0.15
C SER A 149 -13.79 -2.00 -0.69
N ALA A 150 -13.29 -1.71 -1.90
CA ALA A 150 -12.64 -2.71 -2.73
C ALA A 150 -11.39 -3.32 -2.06
N ILE A 151 -10.53 -2.48 -1.47
CA ILE A 151 -9.36 -2.94 -0.71
C ILE A 151 -9.77 -3.76 0.51
N ALA A 152 -10.79 -3.32 1.27
CA ALA A 152 -11.27 -4.08 2.44
C ALA A 152 -11.70 -5.49 2.02
N ASN A 153 -12.49 -5.60 0.95
CA ASN A 153 -12.99 -6.88 0.46
C ASN A 153 -11.86 -7.79 -0.03
N ALA A 154 -10.88 -7.24 -0.74
CA ALA A 154 -9.73 -8.01 -1.24
C ALA A 154 -8.82 -8.51 -0.09
N CYS A 155 -8.68 -7.74 0.99
CA CYS A 155 -7.96 -8.17 2.19
C CYS A 155 -8.76 -9.18 3.03
N ALA A 156 -10.08 -9.05 3.10
CA ALA A 156 -10.95 -9.92 3.89
C ALA A 156 -10.96 -11.38 3.41
N GLY A 157 -10.66 -11.60 2.12
CA GLY A 157 -10.52 -12.94 1.53
C GLY A 157 -9.38 -13.79 2.13
N ASN A 158 -8.56 -13.24 3.03
CA ASN A 158 -7.36 -13.88 3.55
C ASN A 158 -7.38 -14.04 5.08
N SER A 159 -8.45 -14.63 5.61
CA SER A 159 -8.89 -14.52 7.01
C SER A 159 -8.04 -15.24 8.08
N GLY A 160 -6.80 -15.65 7.78
CA GLY A 160 -5.94 -16.35 8.76
C GLY A 160 -4.46 -16.47 8.41
N GLY A 161 -3.95 -15.68 7.45
CA GLY A 161 -2.57 -15.80 6.97
C GLY A 161 -1.95 -14.45 6.61
N THR A 162 -1.13 -14.44 5.57
CA THR A 162 -0.48 -13.24 5.06
C THR A 162 -1.01 -12.87 3.69
N ALA A 163 -1.27 -11.59 3.46
CA ALA A 163 -1.66 -11.03 2.17
C ALA A 163 -0.46 -10.70 1.28
N THR A 164 -0.76 -10.58 -0.01
CA THR A 164 0.13 -9.94 -0.99
C THR A 164 -0.49 -8.62 -1.42
N VAL A 165 0.28 -7.54 -1.32
CA VAL A 165 -0.11 -6.18 -1.73
C VAL A 165 0.90 -5.68 -2.75
N THR A 166 0.45 -5.37 -3.95
CA THR A 166 1.29 -4.86 -5.03
C THR A 166 0.89 -3.43 -5.37
N PHE A 167 1.86 -2.51 -5.35
CA PHE A 167 1.65 -1.13 -5.82
C PHE A 167 2.20 -1.00 -7.23
N VAL A 168 1.42 -0.42 -8.15
CA VAL A 168 1.79 -0.29 -9.57
C VAL A 168 2.01 1.18 -9.91
N TYR A 169 3.24 1.53 -10.24
CA TYR A 169 3.62 2.90 -10.60
C TYR A 169 3.95 2.98 -12.09
N THR A 170 3.31 3.92 -12.79
CA THR A 170 3.50 4.14 -14.23
C THR A 170 4.03 5.55 -14.50
N THR A 171 4.59 5.82 -15.68
CA THR A 171 4.98 7.18 -16.10
C THR A 171 4.10 7.75 -17.17
#